data_AF-A0A820PCV7-F1
#
_entry.id   AF-A0A820PCV7-F1
#
_cell.length_a   1.000
_cell.length_b   1.000
_cell.length_c   1.000
_cell.angle_alpha   90.00
_cell.angle_beta   90.00
_cell.angle_gamma   90.00
#
_symmetry.space_group_name_H-M   'P 1'
#
loop_
_entity.id
_entity.type
_entity.pdbx_description
1 polymer ?
#
loop_
_entity_poly.entity_id
_entity_poly.type
_entity_poly.pdbx_seq_one_letter_code
_entity_poly.pdbx_strand_id
1 'polypeptide(L)'
;FYTNTTIPCLRIELNHSYILLSNNEQGLRVQDVLALCSLAVSTKTSQQQHIGEKGVGFKSVFAASNQPMLFSHAWKFAFHVPGIDAMSYITPLWIKDQDIPDYISKQILTNTQDTHLYLPLKYQAHTTEADLFLNQVTKAVDPCILLNMRQLKKLEIIDQRQNKLTIIEKQL
;
A
#
# COMPACT_ATOMS: atom_id res chain seq x y z
N PHE A 1 -13.86 -3.88 4.39
CA PHE A 1 -15.22 -4.50 4.27
C PHE A 1 -15.77 -4.26 2.88
N TYR A 2 -16.51 -5.16 2.25
CA TYR A 2 -17.05 -4.92 0.89
C TYR A 2 -18.57 -4.91 0.91
N THR A 3 -19.18 -4.17 -0.01
CA THR A 3 -20.63 -4.25 -0.23
C THR A 3 -20.99 -5.54 -0.97
N ASN A 4 -22.23 -6.01 -0.82
CA ASN A 4 -22.70 -7.23 -1.50
C ASN A 4 -22.76 -7.10 -3.02
N THR A 5 -22.70 -5.88 -3.56
CA THR A 5 -22.80 -5.58 -4.99
C THR A 5 -21.44 -5.32 -5.65
N THR A 6 -20.37 -5.22 -4.87
CA THR A 6 -19.02 -4.94 -5.37
C THR A 6 -18.19 -6.21 -5.44
N ILE A 7 -17.46 -6.40 -6.54
CA ILE A 7 -16.40 -7.42 -6.62
C ILE A 7 -15.19 -6.88 -5.86
N PRO A 8 -14.74 -7.52 -4.76
CA PRO A 8 -13.56 -7.11 -4.02
C PRO A 8 -12.32 -7.09 -4.91
N CYS A 9 -11.75 -5.90 -5.10
CA CYS A 9 -10.66 -5.64 -6.01
C CYS A 9 -9.56 -4.80 -5.36
N LEU A 10 -8.32 -5.22 -5.55
CA LEU A 10 -7.12 -4.47 -5.21
C LEU A 10 -6.47 -4.09 -6.54
N ARG A 11 -6.29 -2.80 -6.76
CA ARG A 11 -5.57 -2.25 -7.91
C ARG A 11 -4.20 -1.77 -7.43
N ILE A 12 -3.16 -2.14 -8.16
CA ILE A 12 -1.78 -1.72 -7.94
C ILE A 12 -1.32 -0.97 -9.18
N GLU A 13 -1.02 0.31 -9.04
CA GLU A 13 -0.50 1.15 -10.11
C GLU A 13 0.99 1.39 -9.87
N LEU A 14 1.81 1.00 -10.85
CA LEU A 14 3.25 1.13 -10.82
C LEU A 14 3.67 2.27 -11.74
N ASN A 15 4.28 3.30 -11.15
CA ASN A 15 4.88 4.42 -11.84
C ASN A 15 6.40 4.43 -11.54
N HIS A 16 7.18 5.17 -12.34
CA HIS A 16 8.61 5.34 -12.09
C HIS A 16 8.94 5.98 -10.73
N SER A 17 8.02 6.76 -10.17
CA SER A 17 8.27 7.53 -8.93
C SER A 17 7.44 7.06 -7.72
N TYR A 18 6.42 6.23 -7.95
CA TYR A 18 5.50 5.84 -6.88
C TYR A 18 4.81 4.50 -7.17
N ILE A 19 4.25 3.91 -6.11
CA ILE A 19 3.25 2.85 -6.19
C ILE A 19 1.96 3.36 -5.56
N LEU A 20 0.82 3.16 -6.23
CA LEU A 20 -0.48 3.45 -5.65
C LEU A 20 -1.29 2.15 -5.55
N LEU A 21 -1.68 1.79 -4.34
CA LEU A 21 -2.59 0.70 -4.08
C LEU A 21 -3.98 1.28 -3.82
N SER A 22 -5.02 0.72 -4.46
CA SER A 22 -6.41 1.11 -4.27
C SER A 22 -7.27 -0.12 -4.02
N ASN A 23 -7.95 -0.16 -2.88
CA ASN A 23 -8.85 -1.23 -2.50
C ASN A 23 -10.28 -0.69 -2.41
N ASN A 24 -11.21 -1.27 -3.17
CA ASN A 24 -12.62 -0.85 -3.20
C ASN A 24 -13.44 -1.34 -2.00
N GLU A 25 -12.80 -1.44 -0.85
CA GLU A 25 -13.47 -1.70 0.41
C GLU A 25 -14.14 -0.44 0.96
N GLN A 26 -15.14 -0.59 1.84
CA GLN A 26 -15.86 0.46 2.57
C GLN A 26 -15.01 1.11 3.66
N GLY A 27 -13.85 1.63 3.27
CA GLY A 27 -12.92 2.33 4.14
C GLY A 27 -12.49 1.59 5.41
N LEU A 28 -11.66 2.27 6.18
CA LEU A 28 -11.10 1.78 7.44
C LEU A 28 -11.94 2.25 8.61
N ARG A 29 -12.19 1.33 9.55
CA ARG A 29 -12.78 1.65 10.85
C ARG A 29 -11.70 2.17 11.78
N VAL A 30 -12.13 2.83 12.86
CA VAL A 30 -11.24 3.31 13.93
C VAL A 30 -10.29 2.22 14.42
N GLN A 31 -10.81 1.02 14.66
CA GLN A 31 -10.02 -0.14 15.10
C GLN A 31 -8.93 -0.55 14.08
N ASP A 32 -9.21 -0.43 12.78
CA ASP A 32 -8.28 -0.81 11.72
C ASP A 32 -7.14 0.22 11.66
N VAL A 33 -7.47 1.51 11.78
CA VAL A 33 -6.49 2.61 11.87
C VAL A 33 -5.61 2.45 13.11
N LEU A 34 -6.20 2.17 14.28
CA LEU A 34 -5.44 1.95 15.52
C LEU A 34 -4.51 0.73 15.40
N ALA A 35 -4.98 -0.36 14.79
CA ALA A 35 -4.17 -1.55 14.56
C ALA A 35 -2.99 -1.25 13.60
N LEU A 36 -3.24 -0.54 12.49
CA LEU A 36 -2.20 -0.12 11.55
C LEU A 36 -1.13 0.74 12.23
N CYS A 37 -1.55 1.75 13.02
CA CYS A 37 -0.63 2.61 13.76
C CYS A 37 0.17 1.81 14.81
N SER A 38 -0.47 0.87 15.50
CA SER A 38 0.19 0.01 16.51
C SER A 38 1.24 -0.92 15.88
N LEU A 39 0.94 -1.49 14.70
CA LEU A 39 1.90 -2.31 13.95
C LEU A 39 3.12 -1.50 13.52
N ALA A 40 2.90 -0.25 13.14
CA ALA A 40 3.95 0.68 12.77
C ALA A 40 4.86 1.05 13.98
N VAL A 41 4.29 1.15 15.18
CA VAL A 41 5.02 1.49 16.42
C VAL A 41 5.86 0.33 17.00
N SER A 42 5.48 -0.94 16.75
CA SER A 42 6.11 -2.09 17.43
C SER A 42 7.63 -2.25 17.17
N THR A 43 8.51 -1.80 18.06
CA THR A 43 9.94 -2.14 18.05
C THR A 43 10.12 -3.59 18.53
N LYS A 44 10.26 -4.54 17.60
CA LYS A 44 10.85 -5.84 17.94
C LYS A 44 12.30 -5.81 17.49
N THR A 45 13.16 -5.68 18.49
CA THR A 45 14.60 -5.91 18.50
C THR A 45 14.97 -7.04 17.55
N SER A 46 16.01 -6.82 16.75
CA SER A 46 16.63 -7.86 15.94
C SER A 46 16.91 -9.10 16.80
N GLN A 47 16.78 -10.29 16.19
CA GLN A 47 17.41 -11.58 16.55
C GLN A 47 16.52 -12.81 16.74
N GLN A 48 15.22 -12.84 16.43
CA GLN A 48 14.53 -14.13 16.30
C GLN A 48 13.68 -14.24 15.04
N GLN A 49 14.23 -14.98 14.08
CA GLN A 49 13.49 -15.62 12.99
C GLN A 49 12.55 -16.68 13.57
N HIS A 50 11.43 -16.25 14.16
CA HIS A 50 10.28 -17.14 14.31
C HIS A 50 9.48 -17.08 13.02
N ILE A 51 9.62 -18.17 12.27
CA ILE A 51 8.85 -18.54 11.09
C ILE A 51 7.61 -19.27 11.63
N GLY A 52 6.46 -18.61 11.51
CA GLY A 52 5.15 -19.13 11.88
C GLY A 52 4.15 -18.00 11.70
N GLU A 53 3.37 -18.05 10.61
CA GLU A 53 2.35 -17.07 10.18
C GLU A 53 2.80 -15.70 9.61
N LYS A 54 3.96 -15.60 8.95
CA LYS A 54 4.38 -14.33 8.33
C LYS A 54 3.69 -14.04 7.00
N GLY A 55 2.51 -13.43 7.06
CA GLY A 55 2.08 -12.47 6.04
C GLY A 55 3.07 -11.29 6.00
N VAL A 56 3.40 -10.79 4.81
CA VAL A 56 4.24 -9.61 4.61
C VAL A 56 3.64 -8.42 5.39
N GLY A 57 4.20 -8.10 6.56
CA GLY A 57 3.62 -7.10 7.46
C GLY A 57 3.70 -5.68 6.88
N PHE A 58 2.84 -4.77 7.39
CA PHE A 58 2.77 -3.36 6.99
C PHE A 58 4.13 -2.64 6.94
N LYS A 59 5.13 -3.08 7.72
CA LYS A 59 6.48 -2.50 7.69
C LYS A 59 7.24 -2.65 6.37
N SER A 60 6.89 -3.62 5.53
CA SER A 60 7.52 -3.78 4.21
C SER A 60 7.29 -2.56 3.31
N VAL A 61 6.23 -1.77 3.54
CA VAL A 61 5.96 -0.53 2.79
C VAL A 61 7.08 0.50 2.99
N PHE A 62 7.76 0.47 4.14
CA PHE A 62 8.91 1.33 4.42
C PHE A 62 10.21 0.85 3.78
N ALA A 63 10.24 -0.32 3.13
CA ALA A 63 11.31 -0.66 2.20
C ALA A 63 11.16 0.14 0.90
N ALA A 64 9.91 0.34 0.45
CA ALA A 64 9.59 1.04 -0.79
C ALA A 64 9.58 2.57 -0.64
N SER A 65 9.11 3.09 0.51
CA SER A 65 8.81 4.51 0.69
C SER A 65 9.29 5.08 2.04
N ASN A 66 9.68 6.36 2.06
CA ASN A 66 9.99 7.09 3.28
C ASN A 66 8.75 7.77 3.90
N GLN A 67 7.71 7.99 3.10
CA GLN A 67 6.49 8.68 3.54
C GLN A 67 5.24 8.02 2.93
N PRO A 68 4.90 6.78 3.33
CA PRO A 68 3.64 6.17 2.94
C PRO A 68 2.45 7.05 3.34
N MET A 69 1.50 7.26 2.44
CA MET A 69 0.27 8.01 2.71
C MET A 69 -0.95 7.10 2.59
N LEU A 70 -1.84 7.18 3.57
CA LEU A 70 -3.07 6.41 3.62
C LEU A 70 -4.28 7.35 3.49
N PHE A 71 -5.20 6.99 2.61
CA PHE A 71 -6.45 7.68 2.39
C PHE A 71 -7.59 6.66 2.48
N SER A 72 -8.57 6.90 3.34
CA SER A 72 -9.70 6.00 3.51
C SER A 72 -10.86 6.77 4.13
N HIS A 73 -11.83 7.17 3.32
CA HIS A 73 -12.92 8.03 3.74
C HIS A 73 -12.43 9.34 4.39
N ALA A 74 -12.74 9.55 5.67
CA ALA A 74 -12.28 10.71 6.43
C ALA A 74 -10.81 10.59 6.89
N TRP A 75 -10.20 9.41 6.83
CA TRP A 75 -8.83 9.19 7.23
C TRP A 75 -7.87 9.61 6.12
N LYS A 76 -7.04 10.61 6.39
CA LYS A 76 -6.00 11.07 5.47
C LYS A 76 -4.74 11.36 6.30
N PHE A 77 -3.75 10.49 6.21
CA PHE A 77 -2.52 10.69 6.97
C PHE A 77 -1.30 10.07 6.31
N ALA A 78 -0.14 10.65 6.58
CA ALA A 78 1.15 10.16 6.15
C ALA A 78 1.88 9.54 7.34
N PHE A 79 2.57 8.44 7.12
CA PHE A 79 3.49 7.87 8.09
C PHE A 79 4.86 8.48 7.89
N HIS A 80 5.35 9.18 8.91
CA HIS A 80 6.70 9.73 8.91
C HIS A 80 7.65 8.81 9.69
N VAL A 81 8.82 8.53 9.10
CA VAL A 81 9.95 7.89 9.77
C VAL A 81 11.03 8.96 9.99
N PRO A 82 11.14 9.54 11.19
CA PRO A 82 12.21 10.48 11.49
C PRO A 82 13.54 9.72 11.46
N GLY A 83 14.51 10.22 10.70
CA GLY A 83 15.75 9.52 10.42
C GLY A 83 16.66 9.28 11.65
N ILE A 84 17.42 8.19 11.54
CA ILE A 84 18.67 7.79 12.24
C ILE A 84 18.55 6.99 13.56
N ASP A 85 17.50 7.14 14.37
CA ASP A 85 17.48 6.39 15.64
C ASP A 85 16.66 5.09 15.56
N ALA A 86 17.21 4.01 16.13
CA ALA A 86 16.57 2.70 16.29
C ALA A 86 15.28 2.71 17.15
N MET A 87 14.95 3.88 17.71
CA MET A 87 13.75 4.19 18.49
C MET A 87 12.75 5.10 17.76
N SER A 88 12.95 5.35 16.46
CA SER A 88 12.04 6.16 15.65
C SER A 88 10.66 5.50 15.56
N TYR A 89 9.67 6.14 16.18
CA TYR A 89 8.27 5.74 16.08
C TYR A 89 7.71 6.17 14.74
N ILE A 90 7.07 5.24 14.04
CA ILE A 90 6.27 5.60 12.87
C ILE A 90 5.07 6.40 13.38
N THR A 91 5.04 7.70 13.08
CA THR A 91 4.00 8.62 13.55
C THR A 91 3.05 8.93 12.39
N PRO A 92 1.74 8.66 12.52
CA PRO A 92 0.74 9.11 11.55
C PRO A 92 0.53 10.62 11.72
N LEU A 93 0.73 11.37 10.66
CA LEU A 93 0.51 12.81 10.59
C LEU A 93 -0.65 13.08 9.64
N TRP A 94 -1.68 13.79 10.11
CA TRP A 94 -2.79 14.20 9.27
C TRP A 94 -2.31 15.07 8.10
N ILE A 95 -2.84 14.78 6.92
CA ILE A 95 -2.54 15.52 5.69
C ILE A 95 -3.79 16.24 5.22
N LYS A 96 -3.61 17.44 4.65
CA LYS A 96 -4.67 18.20 4.01
C LYS A 96 -4.76 17.83 2.53
N ASP A 97 -5.88 18.14 1.90
CA ASP A 97 -6.09 17.82 0.47
C ASP A 97 -5.06 18.47 -0.44
N GLN A 98 -4.57 19.67 -0.07
CA GLN A 98 -3.48 20.38 -0.74
C GLN A 98 -2.11 19.69 -0.65
N ASP A 99 -1.91 18.77 0.29
CA ASP A 99 -0.66 18.05 0.47
C ASP A 99 -0.63 16.75 -0.36
N ILE A 100 -1.75 16.40 -1.01
CA ILE A 100 -1.87 15.23 -1.88
C ILE A 100 -1.25 15.58 -3.24
N PRO A 101 -0.33 14.77 -3.79
CA PRO A 101 0.25 15.04 -5.09
C PRO A 101 -0.82 15.17 -6.20
N ASP A 102 -0.72 16.22 -7.01
CA ASP A 102 -1.73 16.59 -8.01
C ASP A 102 -2.11 15.44 -8.94
N TYR A 103 -1.14 14.63 -9.35
CA TYR A 103 -1.31 13.53 -10.29
C TYR A 103 -2.12 12.34 -9.74
N ILE A 104 -2.27 12.21 -8.41
CA ILE A 104 -3.17 11.22 -7.78
C ILE A 104 -4.39 11.87 -7.10
N SER A 105 -4.35 13.19 -6.89
CA SER A 105 -5.37 13.94 -6.14
C SER A 105 -6.78 13.66 -6.64
N LYS A 106 -7.00 13.74 -7.95
CA LYS A 106 -8.30 13.47 -8.58
C LYS A 106 -8.80 12.07 -8.23
N GLN A 107 -7.98 11.04 -8.40
CA GLN A 107 -8.37 9.65 -8.14
C GLN A 107 -8.77 9.42 -6.68
N ILE A 108 -7.99 9.98 -5.74
CA ILE A 108 -8.23 9.83 -4.30
C ILE A 108 -9.46 10.62 -3.85
N LEU A 109 -9.61 11.86 -4.32
CA LEU A 109 -10.68 12.75 -3.89
C LEU A 109 -12.03 12.44 -4.55
N THR A 110 -12.05 11.75 -5.70
CA THR A 110 -13.32 11.27 -6.30
C THR A 110 -13.79 9.95 -5.70
N ASN A 111 -12.88 9.07 -5.31
CA ASN A 111 -13.21 7.73 -4.80
C ASN A 111 -12.99 7.63 -3.30
N THR A 112 -13.54 8.58 -2.54
CA THR A 112 -13.28 8.68 -1.09
C THR A 112 -13.74 7.46 -0.29
N GLN A 113 -14.60 6.61 -0.83
CA GLN A 113 -15.02 5.39 -0.14
C GLN A 113 -13.94 4.30 -0.17
N ASP A 114 -13.05 4.31 -1.16
CA ASP A 114 -11.98 3.34 -1.30
C ASP A 114 -10.86 3.61 -0.27
N THR A 115 -10.07 2.57 0.01
CA THR A 115 -8.82 2.71 0.75
C THR A 115 -7.65 2.78 -0.24
N HIS A 116 -6.93 3.90 -0.21
CA HIS A 116 -5.72 4.11 -1.00
C HIS A 116 -4.48 4.12 -0.10
N LEU A 117 -3.42 3.43 -0.56
CA LEU A 117 -2.07 3.52 0.01
C LEU A 117 -1.13 4.01 -1.08
N TYR A 118 -0.67 5.25 -0.94
CA TYR A 118 0.29 5.87 -1.83
C TYR A 118 1.70 5.74 -1.25
N LEU A 119 2.62 5.25 -2.07
CA LEU A 119 4.00 4.97 -1.70
C LEU A 119 4.94 5.75 -2.64
N PRO A 120 5.37 6.97 -2.29
CA PRO A 120 6.44 7.64 -3.03
C PRO A 120 7.73 6.83 -2.87
N LEU A 121 8.38 6.45 -3.97
CA LEU A 121 9.56 5.59 -3.91
C LEU A 121 10.75 6.32 -3.28
N LYS A 122 11.58 5.60 -2.53
CA LYS A 122 12.85 6.13 -2.01
C LYS A 122 13.89 6.37 -3.10
N TYR A 123 13.75 5.65 -4.20
CA TYR A 123 14.66 5.70 -5.34
C TYR A 123 14.34 6.91 -6.22
N GLN A 124 15.37 7.46 -6.84
CA GLN A 124 15.15 8.44 -7.91
C GLN A 124 14.45 7.76 -9.08
N ALA A 125 13.51 8.47 -9.70
CA ALA A 125 12.78 7.97 -10.85
C ALA A 125 13.74 7.59 -11.99
N HIS A 126 13.38 6.56 -12.75
CA HIS A 126 14.17 6.07 -13.91
C HIS A 126 15.57 5.53 -13.59
N THR A 127 15.84 5.19 -12.32
CA THR A 127 17.05 4.46 -11.92
C THR A 127 16.88 2.94 -12.09
N THR A 128 17.98 2.24 -12.31
CA THR A 128 18.00 0.77 -12.42
C THR A 128 17.45 0.11 -11.15
N GLU A 129 17.77 0.66 -9.98
CA GLU A 129 17.30 0.17 -8.68
C GLU A 129 15.77 0.28 -8.56
N ALA A 130 15.20 1.42 -8.96
CA ALA A 130 13.75 1.61 -8.98
C ALA A 130 13.07 0.59 -9.92
N ASP A 131 13.61 0.42 -11.13
CA ASP A 131 13.04 -0.49 -12.10
C ASP A 131 13.16 -1.96 -11.67
N LEU A 132 14.29 -2.36 -11.08
CA LEU A 132 14.46 -3.69 -10.49
C LEU A 132 13.46 -3.94 -9.37
N PHE A 133 13.30 -2.99 -8.44
CA PHE A 133 12.34 -3.09 -7.35
C PHE A 133 10.91 -3.25 -7.86
N LEU A 134 10.48 -2.38 -8.77
CA LEU A 134 9.14 -2.43 -9.34
C LEU A 134 8.90 -3.70 -10.17
N ASN A 135 9.92 -4.19 -10.88
CA ASN A 135 9.83 -5.47 -11.59
C ASN A 135 9.71 -6.66 -10.61
N GLN A 136 10.36 -6.59 -9.45
CA GLN A 136 10.16 -7.57 -8.39
C GLN A 136 8.74 -7.51 -7.83
N VAL A 137 8.16 -6.32 -7.65
CA VAL A 137 6.75 -6.17 -7.24
C VAL A 137 5.83 -6.86 -8.24
N THR A 138 5.98 -6.60 -9.55
CA THR A 138 5.16 -7.25 -10.59
C THR A 138 5.31 -8.77 -10.58
N LYS A 139 6.52 -9.30 -10.33
CA LYS A 139 6.78 -10.76 -10.29
C LYS A 139 6.33 -11.42 -8.99
N ALA A 140 6.38 -10.72 -7.87
CA ALA A 140 6.00 -11.23 -6.55
C ALA A 140 4.49 -11.38 -6.38
N VAL A 141 3.71 -10.74 -7.25
CA VAL A 141 2.27 -10.97 -7.36
C VAL A 141 2.03 -12.32 -8.04
N ASP A 142 2.17 -13.38 -7.27
CA ASP A 142 1.74 -14.72 -7.64
C ASP A 142 0.21 -14.75 -7.70
N PRO A 143 -0.44 -15.30 -8.74
CA PRO A 143 -1.88 -15.53 -8.76
C PRO A 143 -2.41 -16.26 -7.49
N CYS A 144 -1.58 -17.08 -6.85
CA CYS A 144 -1.88 -17.76 -5.59
C CYS A 144 -1.96 -16.80 -4.39
N ILE A 145 -1.49 -15.55 -4.49
CA ILE A 145 -1.65 -14.55 -3.43
C ILE A 145 -3.13 -14.30 -3.13
N LEU A 146 -3.97 -14.40 -4.17
CA LEU A 146 -5.42 -14.33 -4.01
C LEU A 146 -5.93 -15.49 -3.16
N LEU A 147 -5.43 -16.72 -3.34
CA LEU A 147 -5.91 -17.91 -2.60
C LEU A 147 -5.84 -17.72 -1.08
N ASN A 148 -4.83 -17.00 -0.60
CA ASN A 148 -4.63 -16.70 0.82
C ASN A 148 -5.40 -15.45 1.31
N MET A 149 -5.90 -14.60 0.40
CA MET A 149 -6.72 -13.43 0.75
C MET A 149 -8.19 -13.82 0.87
N ARG A 150 -8.73 -13.88 2.09
CA ARG A 150 -10.09 -14.40 2.35
C ARG A 150 -11.19 -13.69 1.55
N GLN A 151 -11.10 -12.36 1.40
CA GLN A 151 -12.17 -11.55 0.79
C GLN A 151 -11.88 -11.11 -0.64
N LEU A 152 -10.60 -10.99 -1.03
CA LEU A 152 -10.25 -10.45 -2.34
C LEU A 152 -10.59 -11.42 -3.47
N LYS A 153 -11.21 -10.91 -4.54
CA LYS A 153 -11.65 -11.70 -5.71
C LYS A 153 -10.90 -11.32 -6.98
N LYS A 154 -10.45 -10.08 -7.08
CA LYS A 154 -9.74 -9.54 -8.24
C LYS A 154 -8.49 -8.77 -7.82
N LEU A 155 -7.45 -8.88 -8.63
CA LEU A 155 -6.21 -8.12 -8.52
C LEU A 155 -5.86 -7.53 -9.89
N GLU A 156 -5.73 -6.21 -9.94
CA GLU A 156 -5.36 -5.47 -11.14
C GLU A 156 -3.96 -4.86 -10.93
N ILE A 157 -3.04 -5.10 -11.85
CA ILE A 157 -1.72 -4.47 -11.86
C ILE A 157 -1.61 -3.63 -13.14
N ILE A 158 -1.48 -2.32 -12.97
CA ILE A 158 -1.30 -1.35 -14.05
C ILE A 158 0.15 -0.86 -13.98
N ASP A 159 0.99 -1.36 -14.87
CA ASP A 159 2.36 -0.88 -15.02
C ASP A 159 2.41 0.22 -16.07
N GLN A 160 2.35 1.48 -15.62
CA GLN A 160 2.34 2.65 -16.50
C GLN A 160 3.67 2.80 -17.26
N ARG A 161 4.77 2.26 -16.71
CA ARG A 161 6.11 2.32 -17.29
C ARG A 161 6.23 1.45 -18.54
N GLN A 162 5.51 0.33 -18.55
CA GLN A 162 5.49 -0.64 -19.64
C GLN A 162 4.18 -0.61 -20.44
N ASN A 163 3.26 0.30 -20.11
CA ASN A 163 1.90 0.34 -20.62
C ASN A 163 1.20 -1.04 -20.58
N LYS A 164 1.32 -1.74 -19.46
CA LYS A 164 0.87 -3.13 -19.29
C LYS A 164 -0.20 -3.24 -18.21
N LEU A 165 -1.30 -3.91 -18.53
CA LEU A 165 -2.34 -4.30 -17.59
C LEU A 165 -2.30 -5.81 -17.38
N THR A 166 -2.21 -6.24 -16.12
CA THR A 166 -2.35 -7.63 -15.70
C THR A 166 -3.58 -7.74 -14.81
N ILE A 167 -4.50 -8.66 -15.13
CA ILE A 167 -5.69 -8.93 -14.31
C ILE A 167 -5.62 -10.37 -13.84
N ILE A 168 -5.81 -10.57 -12.55
CA ILE A 168 -5.90 -11.89 -11.91
C ILE A 168 -7.23 -11.95 -11.18
N GLU A 169 -8.02 -12.97 -11.49
CA GLU A 169 -9.31 -13.21 -10.85
C GLU A 169 -9.30 -14.59 -10.19
N LYS A 170 -9.92 -14.70 -9.02
CA LYS A 170 -10.16 -16.00 -8.41
C LYS A 170 -11.13 -16.77 -9.27
N GLN A 171 -10.71 -17.92 -9.77
CA GLN A 171 -11.64 -18.92 -10.26
C GLN A 171 -12.41 -19.48 -9.06
N LEU A 172 -13.74 -19.42 -9.14
CA LEU A 172 -14.67 -19.85 -8.10
C LEU A 172 -14.63 -21.37 -7.92
#